data_AF-A0A1D2MFT6-F1
#
_entry.id   AF-A0A1D2MFT6-F1
#
_cell.length_a   1.000
_cell.length_b   1.000
_cell.length_c   1.000
_cell.angle_alpha   90.00
_cell.angle_beta   90.00
_cell.angle_gamma   90.00
#
_symmetry.space_group_name_H-M   'P 1'
#
loop_
_entity.id
_entity.type
_entity.pdbx_description
1 polymer ?
#
loop_
_entity_poly.entity_id
_entity_poly.type
_entity_poly.pdbx_seq_one_letter_code
_entity_poly.pdbx_strand_id
1 'polypeptide(L)'
;MGSLKPSRVGWQKRYMFNGRQFKPDPTDCNKYYVCVNGSYVRSKCSAGLNWNANGNTCDWPSNAKCKPSGTASVESVPPQPVVASTTTTTTTTSATTTTSRPSTTTSRPTTSTTTTAPTSSATTSKPSSQTQYPILIGPNPSAYKIVCYYSSWANYRPGNGKFTPGDIDPTKCTHIIYAFATMNATSYKLEMGDPWIDGPDGLKGYEKVTAFRAKGVKVLIAVGGWVDSGHPKWGHMFKDPYKMQTFIDSCLDFITKWGFDGVDLDYEYPTCPNANCNFDSGVERSGFVALVKGLRLKFGEDRLITAAVSCNENIMREGKT
;
A
#
# COMPACT_ATOMS: atom_id res chain seq x y z
N MET A 1 5.16 47.81 20.61
CA MET A 1 5.26 46.59 19.77
C MET A 1 6.04 45.53 20.54
N GLY A 2 5.34 44.62 21.22
CA GLY A 2 5.95 43.50 21.95
C GLY A 2 5.64 42.20 21.23
N SER A 3 6.68 41.52 20.74
CA SER A 3 6.57 40.25 20.02
C SER A 3 6.44 39.09 21.02
N LEU A 4 5.26 38.46 21.07
CA LEU A 4 5.04 37.21 21.81
C LEU A 4 5.55 36.04 20.96
N LYS A 5 6.68 35.44 21.34
CA LYS A 5 7.08 34.12 20.83
C LYS A 5 6.22 33.04 21.51
N PRO A 6 5.58 32.12 20.76
CA PRO A 6 4.88 31.00 21.37
C PRO A 6 5.89 29.99 21.93
N SER A 7 5.79 29.70 23.23
CA SER A 7 6.62 28.73 23.94
C SER A 7 6.36 27.31 23.44
N ARG A 8 7.39 26.66 22.87
CA ARG A 8 7.38 25.28 22.33
C ARG A 8 7.40 24.17 23.40
N VAL A 9 6.79 24.37 24.58
CA VAL A 9 7.01 23.46 25.74
C VAL A 9 5.73 22.73 26.19
N GLY A 10 4.54 23.08 25.66
CA GLY A 10 3.26 22.52 26.12
C GLY A 10 2.76 21.25 25.43
N TRP A 11 3.19 20.96 24.20
CA TRP A 11 2.57 19.92 23.35
C TRP A 11 3.19 18.53 23.51
N GLN A 12 4.47 18.43 23.87
CA GLN A 12 5.16 17.13 24.01
C GLN A 12 4.73 16.33 25.25
N LYS A 13 4.22 16.98 26.31
CA LYS A 13 3.80 16.30 27.54
C LYS A 13 2.46 15.55 27.43
N ARG A 14 1.69 15.78 26.36
CA ARG A 14 0.31 15.24 26.23
C ARG A 14 0.24 13.85 25.57
N TYR A 15 1.35 13.40 24.95
CA TYR A 15 1.47 12.12 24.23
C TYR A 15 2.62 11.25 24.74
N MET A 16 3.18 11.56 25.91
CA MET A 16 4.29 10.84 26.50
C MET A 16 3.97 10.48 27.95
N PHE A 17 4.03 9.18 28.27
CA PHE A 17 4.03 8.72 29.66
C PHE A 17 5.48 8.47 30.05
N ASN A 18 6.00 9.21 31.03
CA ASN A 18 7.41 9.19 31.40
C ASN A 18 8.37 9.39 30.19
N GLY A 19 8.00 10.27 29.24
CA GLY A 19 8.82 10.56 28.05
C GLY A 19 8.72 9.52 26.92
N ARG A 20 7.80 8.54 26.99
CA ARG A 20 7.61 7.52 25.95
C ARG A 20 6.20 7.55 25.36
N GLN A 21 6.11 7.51 24.03
CA GLN A 21 4.86 7.47 23.29
C GLN A 21 4.32 6.04 23.13
N PHE A 22 5.20 5.04 23.06
CA PHE A 22 4.83 3.65 22.88
C PHE A 22 5.58 2.76 23.87
N LYS A 23 4.99 1.62 24.23
CA LYS A 23 5.68 0.53 24.94
C LYS A 23 5.28 -0.83 24.36
N PRO A 24 6.19 -1.81 24.31
CA PRO A 24 5.86 -3.18 23.91
C PRO A 24 4.83 -3.80 24.86
N ASP A 25 4.03 -4.73 24.34
CA ASP A 25 3.29 -5.64 25.21
C ASP A 25 4.21 -6.72 25.76
N PRO A 26 4.18 -7.01 27.07
CA PRO A 26 5.10 -7.94 27.69
C PRO A 26 4.83 -9.41 27.31
N THR A 27 3.63 -9.74 26.84
CA THR A 27 3.16 -11.12 26.65
C THR A 27 2.88 -11.49 25.21
N ASP A 28 2.56 -10.50 24.38
CA ASP A 28 2.09 -10.72 23.01
C ASP A 28 2.87 -9.82 22.06
N CYS A 29 3.76 -10.42 21.27
CA CYS A 29 4.58 -9.67 20.34
C CYS A 29 3.80 -8.99 19.23
N ASN A 30 2.57 -9.40 18.96
CA ASN A 30 1.70 -8.71 18.01
C ASN A 30 0.96 -7.53 18.67
N LYS A 31 1.19 -7.23 19.95
CA LYS A 31 0.57 -6.13 20.66
C LYS A 31 1.59 -5.13 21.21
N TYR A 32 1.12 -3.92 21.41
CA TYR A 32 1.87 -2.82 22.02
C TYR A 32 0.90 -1.91 22.75
N TYR A 33 1.42 -0.91 23.45
CA TYR A 33 0.60 0.16 24.01
C TYR A 33 1.04 1.51 23.45
N VAL A 34 0.06 2.34 23.14
CA VAL A 34 0.23 3.74 22.77
C VAL A 34 -0.22 4.62 23.94
N CYS A 35 0.58 5.64 24.26
CA CYS A 35 0.21 6.64 25.25
C CYS A 35 -0.79 7.63 24.65
N VAL A 36 -1.96 7.74 25.27
CA VAL A 36 -2.97 8.72 24.92
C VAL A 36 -3.43 9.42 26.20
N ASN A 37 -3.25 10.74 26.26
CA ASN A 37 -3.58 11.57 27.44
C ASN A 37 -2.92 11.11 28.75
N GLY A 38 -1.69 10.60 28.69
CA GLY A 38 -0.97 10.12 29.87
C GLY A 38 -1.36 8.72 30.34
N SER A 39 -2.16 7.98 29.56
CA SER A 39 -2.53 6.60 29.85
C SER A 39 -2.19 5.69 28.68
N TYR A 40 -1.72 4.47 28.97
CA TYR A 40 -1.39 3.49 27.94
C TYR A 40 -2.63 2.70 27.50
N VAL A 41 -2.94 2.75 26.21
CA VAL A 41 -3.99 1.97 25.55
C VAL A 41 -3.35 0.85 24.75
N ARG A 42 -3.85 -0.39 24.88
CA ARG A 42 -3.34 -1.56 24.16
C ARG A 42 -3.80 -1.54 22.72
N SER A 43 -2.89 -1.75 21.78
CA SER A 43 -3.12 -1.81 20.34
C SER A 43 -2.50 -3.08 19.75
N LYS A 44 -2.93 -3.46 18.56
CA LYS A 44 -2.51 -4.68 17.86
C LYS A 44 -1.88 -4.33 16.52
N CYS A 45 -0.77 -4.99 16.19
CA CYS A 45 -0.17 -4.93 14.88
C CYS A 45 -1.02 -5.70 13.87
N SER A 46 -0.97 -5.30 12.60
CA SER A 46 -1.60 -6.05 11.50
C SER A 46 -1.12 -7.51 11.49
N ALA A 47 -1.93 -8.40 10.93
CA ALA A 47 -1.67 -9.84 10.97
C ALA A 47 -0.25 -10.17 10.44
N GLY A 48 0.50 -10.98 11.19
CA GLY A 48 1.86 -11.40 10.84
C GLY A 48 3.00 -10.47 11.27
N LEU A 49 2.70 -9.30 11.86
CA LEU A 49 3.71 -8.35 12.34
C LEU A 49 3.87 -8.40 13.86
N ASN A 50 5.09 -8.13 14.33
CA ASN A 50 5.42 -7.97 15.74
C ASN A 50 5.85 -6.53 16.04
N TRP A 51 5.60 -6.07 17.26
CA TRP A 51 6.01 -4.76 17.72
C TRP A 51 7.53 -4.68 17.84
N ASN A 52 8.13 -3.75 17.10
CA ASN A 52 9.54 -3.37 17.17
C ASN A 52 9.69 -2.18 18.12
N ALA A 53 10.14 -2.45 19.35
CA ALA A 53 10.33 -1.40 20.35
C ALA A 53 11.45 -0.40 20.03
N ASN A 54 12.41 -0.76 19.17
CA ASN A 54 13.48 0.15 18.76
C ASN A 54 13.00 1.14 17.69
N GLY A 55 12.15 0.68 16.77
CA GLY A 55 11.57 1.49 15.71
C GLY A 55 10.26 2.18 16.08
N ASN A 56 9.69 1.88 17.25
CA ASN A 56 8.33 2.28 17.64
C ASN A 56 7.28 1.99 16.55
N THR A 57 7.37 0.82 15.93
CA THR A 57 6.52 0.43 14.81
C THR A 57 6.24 -1.07 14.79
N CYS A 58 5.20 -1.49 14.09
CA CYS A 58 4.98 -2.89 13.77
C CYS A 58 5.90 -3.29 12.61
N ASP A 59 6.61 -4.40 12.78
CA ASP A 59 7.66 -4.87 11.87
C ASP A 59 7.60 -6.40 11.78
N TRP A 60 8.39 -6.99 10.89
CA TRP A 60 8.49 -8.43 10.78
C TRP A 60 9.00 -9.07 12.09
N PRO A 61 8.52 -10.27 12.46
CA PRO A 61 9.01 -10.98 13.64
C PRO A 61 10.54 -11.11 13.71
N SER A 62 11.21 -11.28 12.56
CA SER A 62 12.68 -11.32 12.45
C SER A 62 13.38 -10.01 12.83
N ASN A 63 12.75 -8.87 12.56
CA ASN A 63 13.30 -7.53 12.79
C ASN A 63 12.83 -6.91 14.10
N ALA A 64 11.60 -7.24 14.52
CA ALA A 64 10.97 -6.73 15.71
C ALA A 64 11.72 -7.10 16.99
N LYS A 65 12.50 -8.20 16.95
CA LYS A 65 13.29 -8.75 18.07
C LYS A 65 12.48 -8.81 19.37
N CYS A 66 11.17 -8.96 19.25
CA CYS A 66 10.27 -9.01 20.38
C CYS A 66 10.45 -10.33 21.12
N LYS A 67 10.60 -10.25 22.44
CA LYS A 67 10.65 -11.40 23.33
C LYS A 67 9.47 -11.29 24.29
N PRO A 68 8.43 -12.13 24.15
CA PRO A 68 7.36 -12.16 25.13
C PRO A 68 7.98 -12.67 26.44
N SER A 69 7.98 -11.84 27.48
CA SER A 69 8.38 -12.26 28.81
C SER A 69 7.25 -13.07 29.41
N GLY A 70 7.34 -14.39 29.20
CA GLY A 70 6.35 -15.38 29.61
C GLY A 70 6.99 -16.74 29.87
N THR A 71 8.17 -16.78 30.49
CA THR A 71 8.59 -17.90 31.33
C THR A 71 9.02 -17.33 32.67
N ALA A 72 8.02 -16.99 33.49
CA ALA A 72 8.23 -17.00 34.92
C ALA A 72 8.60 -18.43 35.30
N SER A 73 9.81 -18.58 35.84
CA SER A 73 10.32 -19.78 36.50
C SER A 73 9.29 -20.31 37.48
N VAL A 74 8.68 -21.46 37.16
CA VAL A 74 8.02 -22.29 38.16
C VAL A 74 9.04 -23.32 38.61
N GLU A 75 9.33 -23.21 39.89
CA GLU A 75 10.15 -24.07 40.71
C GLU A 75 9.70 -25.54 40.62
N SER A 76 10.68 -26.43 40.68
CA SER A 76 10.63 -27.87 40.42
C SER A 76 9.77 -28.69 41.40
N VAL A 77 8.95 -29.62 40.87
CA VAL A 77 8.52 -30.85 41.58
C VAL A 77 8.46 -32.05 40.59
N PRO A 78 8.83 -33.29 41.01
CA PRO A 78 9.30 -34.39 40.14
C PRO A 78 8.22 -35.28 39.46
N PRO A 79 8.60 -36.19 38.54
CA PRO A 79 7.70 -36.86 37.60
C PRO A 79 7.27 -38.29 38.00
N GLN A 80 6.07 -38.71 37.58
CA GLN A 80 5.72 -40.10 37.22
C GLN A 80 4.24 -40.22 36.77
N PRO A 81 3.81 -41.30 36.07
CA PRO A 81 4.48 -42.09 35.02
C PRO A 81 3.71 -42.08 33.69
N VAL A 82 4.43 -42.52 32.67
CA VAL A 82 4.08 -42.61 31.25
C VAL A 82 3.12 -43.78 30.99
N VAL A 83 2.09 -43.57 30.18
CA VAL A 83 1.42 -44.66 29.45
C VAL A 83 1.57 -44.38 27.96
N ALA A 84 2.20 -45.33 27.28
CA ALA A 84 2.49 -45.29 25.85
C ALA A 84 1.21 -45.46 25.02
N SER A 85 1.13 -44.76 23.89
CA SER A 85 0.27 -45.16 22.79
C SER A 85 0.99 -44.95 21.47
N THR A 86 1.00 -46.03 20.72
CA THR A 86 1.86 -46.34 19.58
C THR A 86 1.28 -45.77 18.28
N THR A 87 2.18 -45.17 17.50
CA THR A 87 2.30 -45.07 16.03
C THR A 87 1.10 -45.41 15.14
N THR A 88 0.79 -44.53 14.19
CA THR A 88 0.74 -44.92 12.75
C THR A 88 1.02 -43.68 11.88
N THR A 89 2.15 -43.70 11.18
CA THR A 89 2.53 -42.73 10.13
C THR A 89 2.08 -43.32 8.79
N THR A 90 1.11 -42.69 8.14
CA THR A 90 0.70 -43.08 6.79
C THR A 90 1.48 -42.25 5.78
N THR A 91 2.48 -42.88 5.17
CA THR A 91 3.23 -42.38 4.03
C THR A 91 2.37 -42.56 2.77
N THR A 92 1.86 -41.47 2.19
CA THR A 92 1.21 -41.52 0.89
C THR A 92 2.23 -41.14 -0.20
N THR A 93 2.69 -42.16 -0.91
CA THR A 93 3.49 -42.06 -2.12
C THR A 93 2.60 -41.57 -3.27
N SER A 94 2.82 -40.36 -3.77
CA SER A 94 2.23 -39.92 -5.04
C SER A 94 3.21 -40.19 -6.18
N ALA A 95 2.77 -41.04 -7.10
CA ALA A 95 3.49 -41.41 -8.30
C ALA A 95 3.56 -40.24 -9.29
N THR A 96 4.77 -40.02 -9.81
CA THR A 96 5.08 -39.12 -10.92
C THR A 96 4.58 -39.73 -12.23
N THR A 97 3.59 -39.11 -12.86
CA THR A 97 3.19 -39.44 -14.23
C THR A 97 3.91 -38.51 -15.20
N THR A 98 4.94 -39.03 -15.84
CA THR A 98 5.62 -38.41 -16.99
C THR A 98 4.73 -38.58 -18.22
N THR A 99 4.24 -37.48 -18.80
CA THR A 99 3.60 -37.49 -20.12
C THR A 99 4.44 -36.64 -21.06
N SER A 100 5.12 -37.33 -21.98
CA SER A 100 5.90 -36.76 -23.07
C SER A 100 4.98 -36.07 -24.08
N ARG A 101 5.16 -34.75 -24.26
CA ARG A 101 4.53 -33.97 -25.33
C ARG A 101 5.45 -33.97 -26.57
N PRO A 102 4.96 -34.29 -27.78
CA PRO A 102 5.77 -34.23 -28.99
C PRO A 102 6.04 -32.77 -29.40
N SER A 103 7.29 -32.50 -29.73
CA SER A 103 7.76 -31.26 -30.35
C SER A 103 7.51 -31.33 -31.86
N THR A 104 6.63 -30.49 -32.38
CA THR A 104 6.50 -30.24 -33.82
C THR A 104 7.28 -28.98 -34.19
N THR A 105 8.39 -29.20 -34.89
CA THR A 105 9.21 -28.18 -35.53
C THR A 105 8.51 -27.74 -36.81
N THR A 106 8.09 -26.47 -36.89
CA THR A 106 7.68 -25.85 -38.15
C THR A 106 8.65 -24.72 -38.46
N SER A 107 9.50 -24.96 -39.45
CA SER A 107 10.39 -23.99 -40.06
C SER A 107 9.59 -22.96 -40.84
N ARG A 108 9.76 -21.68 -40.50
CA ARG A 108 9.25 -20.54 -41.27
C ARG A 108 10.34 -20.06 -42.23
N PRO A 109 10.06 -19.85 -43.54
CA PRO A 109 11.06 -19.35 -44.47
C PRO A 109 11.37 -17.88 -44.20
N THR A 110 12.67 -17.56 -44.14
CA THR A 110 13.24 -16.21 -44.14
C THR A 110 13.34 -15.72 -45.58
N THR A 111 12.62 -14.66 -45.92
CA THR A 111 12.84 -13.90 -47.16
C THR A 111 13.72 -12.70 -46.84
N SER A 112 14.96 -12.73 -47.33
CA SER A 112 15.88 -11.62 -47.35
C SER A 112 15.43 -10.61 -48.40
N THR A 113 15.16 -9.37 -48.00
CA THR A 113 15.08 -8.23 -48.93
C THR A 113 16.20 -7.27 -48.62
N THR A 114 17.13 -7.20 -49.57
CA THR A 114 18.18 -6.20 -49.68
C THR A 114 17.53 -4.85 -49.97
N THR A 115 17.86 -3.81 -49.21
CA THR A 115 17.59 -2.44 -49.64
C THR A 115 18.76 -1.55 -49.26
N THR A 116 19.31 -0.95 -50.29
CA THR A 116 20.43 -0.03 -50.37
C THR A 116 20.14 1.27 -49.63
N ALA A 117 21.11 1.72 -48.84
CA ALA A 117 21.13 3.03 -48.22
C ALA A 117 21.58 4.10 -49.25
N PRO A 118 20.92 5.28 -49.28
CA PRO A 118 21.56 6.50 -49.74
C PRO A 118 21.93 7.38 -48.54
N THR A 119 23.21 7.74 -48.53
CA THR A 119 23.79 8.83 -47.74
C THR A 119 23.19 10.17 -48.19
N SER A 120 22.60 10.93 -47.27
CA SER A 120 22.51 12.39 -47.42
C SER A 120 22.71 13.08 -46.07
N SER A 121 23.73 13.93 -46.06
CA SER A 121 24.03 14.89 -45.00
C SER A 121 23.03 16.04 -45.11
N ALA A 122 22.23 16.27 -44.07
CA ALA A 122 21.41 17.47 -43.95
C ALA A 122 21.46 17.98 -42.51
N THR A 123 22.22 19.06 -42.33
CA THR A 123 22.14 19.94 -41.17
C THR A 123 20.76 20.59 -41.17
N THR A 124 19.95 20.37 -40.14
CA THR A 124 18.68 21.07 -39.99
C THR A 124 18.43 21.39 -38.53
N SER A 125 18.36 22.69 -38.25
CA SER A 125 17.95 23.25 -36.98
C SER A 125 16.54 22.78 -36.61
N LYS A 126 16.40 22.36 -35.35
CA LYS A 126 15.16 21.93 -34.68
C LYS A 126 14.06 23.01 -34.79
N PRO A 127 12.92 22.77 -35.46
CA PRO A 127 11.72 23.54 -35.23
C PRO A 127 10.97 22.92 -34.05
N SER A 128 10.73 23.73 -33.03
CA SER A 128 9.84 23.39 -31.91
C SER A 128 8.38 23.45 -32.38
N SER A 129 7.83 22.32 -32.84
CA SER A 129 6.38 22.18 -33.02
C SER A 129 5.76 21.63 -31.75
N GLN A 130 5.09 22.50 -31.00
CA GLN A 130 4.17 22.12 -29.93
C GLN A 130 2.91 21.52 -30.58
N THR A 131 2.74 20.22 -30.45
CA THR A 131 1.48 19.56 -30.79
C THR A 131 0.46 19.88 -29.69
N GLN A 132 -0.42 20.85 -29.96
CA GLN A 132 -1.51 21.21 -29.07
C GLN A 132 -2.61 20.15 -29.20
N TYR A 133 -2.76 19.29 -28.18
CA TYR A 133 -3.92 18.41 -28.07
C TYR A 133 -5.15 19.26 -27.69
N PRO A 134 -6.31 19.08 -28.34
CA PRO A 134 -7.51 19.85 -28.01
C PRO A 134 -8.01 19.46 -26.61
N ILE A 135 -8.06 20.45 -25.73
CA ILE A 135 -8.64 20.33 -24.38
C ILE A 135 -10.16 20.22 -24.58
N LEU A 136 -10.73 19.05 -24.27
CA LEU A 136 -12.18 18.91 -24.15
C LEU A 136 -12.64 19.61 -22.86
N ILE A 137 -13.11 20.84 -23.02
CA ILE A 137 -13.63 21.69 -21.95
C ILE A 137 -15.07 21.26 -21.66
N GLY A 138 -15.26 20.50 -20.57
CA GLY A 138 -16.54 20.43 -19.87
C GLY A 138 -16.92 21.80 -19.29
N PRO A 139 -18.19 22.02 -18.89
CA PRO A 139 -18.73 23.36 -18.68
C PRO A 139 -18.32 23.95 -17.31
N ASN A 140 -17.03 24.16 -17.05
CA ASN A 140 -16.40 25.30 -16.34
C ASN A 140 -14.90 25.03 -16.10
N PRO A 141 -13.96 25.63 -16.85
CA PRO A 141 -12.51 25.42 -16.66
C PRO A 141 -11.88 26.14 -15.44
N SER A 142 -12.67 26.67 -14.50
CA SER A 142 -12.21 27.58 -13.43
C SER A 142 -12.26 27.04 -11.99
N ALA A 143 -12.65 25.78 -11.75
CA ALA A 143 -12.71 25.24 -10.38
C ALA A 143 -11.47 24.38 -10.06
N TYR A 144 -10.68 24.82 -9.08
CA TYR A 144 -9.58 24.03 -8.52
C TYR A 144 -10.07 22.68 -7.99
N LYS A 145 -9.20 21.67 -8.04
CA LYS A 145 -9.44 20.41 -7.32
C LYS A 145 -9.02 20.58 -5.86
N ILE A 146 -9.91 20.23 -4.93
CA ILE A 146 -9.60 20.11 -3.51
C ILE A 146 -9.67 18.63 -3.15
N VAL A 147 -8.50 18.01 -2.99
CA VAL A 147 -8.34 16.58 -2.78
C VAL A 147 -8.09 16.31 -1.30
N CYS A 148 -9.01 15.62 -0.64
CA CYS A 148 -9.01 15.39 0.79
C CYS A 148 -8.73 13.92 1.11
N TYR A 149 -7.66 13.64 1.84
CA TYR A 149 -7.42 12.31 2.38
C TYR A 149 -8.28 12.08 3.62
N TYR A 150 -9.02 10.97 3.64
CA TYR A 150 -9.72 10.45 4.80
C TYR A 150 -8.96 9.24 5.35
N SER A 151 -8.40 9.38 6.55
CA SER A 151 -7.67 8.32 7.23
C SER A 151 -8.59 7.47 8.10
N SER A 152 -8.83 6.21 7.72
CA SER A 152 -9.78 5.32 8.42
C SER A 152 -9.44 5.13 9.91
N TRP A 153 -8.15 5.03 10.25
CA TRP A 153 -7.67 4.84 11.61
C TRP A 153 -7.94 6.03 12.55
N ALA A 154 -8.34 7.19 12.03
CA ALA A 154 -8.79 8.32 12.86
C ALA A 154 -10.05 7.97 13.67
N ASN A 155 -10.80 6.93 13.27
CA ASN A 155 -11.93 6.38 14.03
C ASN A 155 -11.51 5.85 15.42
N TYR A 156 -10.25 5.43 15.59
CA TYR A 156 -9.73 4.91 16.87
C TYR A 156 -9.18 5.99 17.80
N ARG A 157 -9.12 7.25 17.37
CA ARG A 157 -8.68 8.35 18.24
C ARG A 157 -9.74 8.60 19.32
N PRO A 158 -9.35 8.85 20.58
CA PRO A 158 -10.31 9.14 21.65
C PRO A 158 -10.74 10.61 21.67
N GLY A 159 -11.89 10.87 22.30
CA GLY A 159 -12.44 12.21 22.50
C GLY A 159 -12.58 13.00 21.20
N ASN A 160 -12.25 14.29 21.24
CA ASN A 160 -12.35 15.20 20.09
C ASN A 160 -11.38 14.86 18.95
N GLY A 161 -10.47 13.90 19.13
CA GLY A 161 -9.60 13.42 18.06
C GLY A 161 -10.28 12.40 17.15
N LYS A 162 -11.39 11.78 17.60
CA LYS A 162 -12.14 10.81 16.80
C LYS A 162 -12.67 11.48 15.55
N PHE A 163 -12.43 10.85 14.40
CA PHE A 163 -12.95 11.31 13.13
C PHE A 163 -13.47 10.11 12.34
N THR A 164 -14.71 10.20 11.89
CA THR A 164 -15.47 9.14 11.22
C THR A 164 -16.01 9.65 9.89
N PRO A 165 -16.60 8.79 9.03
CA PRO A 165 -17.20 9.26 7.78
C PRO A 165 -18.31 10.31 8.00
N GLY A 166 -18.98 10.29 9.15
CA GLY A 166 -20.02 11.27 9.50
C GLY A 166 -19.50 12.69 9.76
N ASP A 167 -18.20 12.83 10.02
CA ASP A 167 -17.54 14.11 10.29
C ASP A 167 -17.01 14.78 9.02
N ILE A 168 -17.07 14.09 7.88
CA ILE A 168 -16.66 14.63 6.58
C ILE A 168 -17.69 15.67 6.13
N ASP A 169 -17.21 16.89 5.89
CA ASP A 169 -17.97 17.93 5.22
C ASP A 169 -17.74 17.84 3.69
N PRO A 170 -18.70 17.31 2.91
CA PRO A 170 -18.50 17.03 1.50
C PRO A 170 -18.48 18.31 0.64
N THR A 171 -18.88 19.47 1.16
CA THR A 171 -18.85 20.72 0.38
C THR A 171 -17.44 21.33 0.32
N LYS A 172 -16.50 20.81 1.12
CA LYS A 172 -15.12 21.30 1.18
C LYS A 172 -14.17 20.61 0.21
N CYS A 173 -14.56 19.46 -0.35
CA CYS A 173 -13.69 18.61 -1.15
C CYS A 173 -14.35 18.33 -2.50
N THR A 174 -13.57 18.40 -3.58
CA THR A 174 -14.03 17.90 -4.89
C THR A 174 -13.71 16.42 -5.05
N HIS A 175 -12.67 15.94 -4.35
CA HIS A 175 -12.27 14.54 -4.31
C HIS A 175 -12.01 14.12 -2.85
N ILE A 176 -12.46 12.93 -2.48
CA ILE A 176 -12.10 12.26 -1.23
C ILE A 176 -11.30 11.01 -1.57
N ILE A 177 -10.16 10.84 -0.93
CA ILE A 177 -9.32 9.64 -1.06
C ILE A 177 -9.36 8.88 0.27
N TYR A 178 -9.93 7.68 0.25
CA TYR A 178 -9.98 6.80 1.42
C TYR A 178 -8.62 6.14 1.62
N ALA A 179 -8.03 6.32 2.80
CA ALA A 179 -6.75 5.75 3.18
C ALA A 179 -6.95 4.67 4.29
N PHE A 180 -6.54 3.42 4.11
CA PHE A 180 -5.93 2.79 2.91
C PHE A 180 -6.49 1.38 2.71
N ALA A 181 -6.49 0.92 1.45
CA ALA A 181 -6.45 -0.50 1.13
C ALA A 181 -4.99 -0.97 1.02
N THR A 182 -4.75 -2.29 1.15
CA THR A 182 -3.41 -2.88 1.06
C THR A 182 -3.36 -3.96 -0.03
N MET A 183 -2.14 -4.37 -0.43
CA MET A 183 -1.97 -5.53 -1.31
C MET A 183 -1.70 -6.80 -0.49
N ASN A 184 -2.44 -7.87 -0.70
CA ASN A 184 -2.17 -9.14 -0.05
C ASN A 184 -0.81 -9.72 -0.52
N ALA A 185 0.07 -10.07 0.42
CA ALA A 185 1.45 -10.46 0.10
C ALA A 185 1.60 -11.82 -0.63
N THR A 186 0.55 -12.65 -0.63
CA THR A 186 0.57 -13.98 -1.25
C THR A 186 -0.21 -14.00 -2.56
N SER A 187 -1.43 -13.46 -2.54
CA SER A 187 -2.30 -13.46 -3.71
C SER A 187 -2.08 -12.27 -4.63
N TYR A 188 -1.40 -11.21 -4.16
CA TYR A 188 -1.20 -9.94 -4.89
C TYR A 188 -2.50 -9.25 -5.29
N LYS A 189 -3.60 -9.58 -4.60
CA LYS A 189 -4.89 -8.91 -4.75
C LYS A 189 -5.03 -7.76 -3.76
N LEU A 190 -5.81 -6.76 -4.13
CA LEU A 190 -6.21 -5.70 -3.24
C LEU A 190 -7.09 -6.24 -2.10
N GLU A 191 -6.83 -5.80 -0.87
CA GLU A 191 -7.56 -6.20 0.33
C GLU A 191 -7.89 -5.00 1.23
N MET A 192 -8.86 -5.19 2.13
CA MET A 192 -9.24 -4.18 3.12
C MET A 192 -8.07 -3.90 4.07
N GLY A 193 -7.77 -2.63 4.34
CA GLY A 193 -6.72 -2.27 5.30
C GLY A 193 -7.12 -2.62 6.73
N ASP A 194 -8.36 -2.34 7.11
CA ASP A 194 -8.95 -2.76 8.37
C ASP A 194 -10.39 -3.29 8.13
N PRO A 195 -10.59 -4.61 8.01
CA PRO A 195 -11.92 -5.19 7.75
C PRO A 195 -13.01 -4.77 8.74
N TRP A 196 -12.66 -4.41 9.98
CA TRP A 196 -13.64 -3.95 10.97
C TRP A 196 -14.09 -2.51 10.72
N ILE A 197 -13.19 -1.60 10.33
CA ILE A 197 -13.62 -0.24 9.96
C ILE A 197 -14.28 -0.26 8.59
N ASP A 198 -13.65 -0.92 7.64
CA ASP A 198 -13.91 -0.78 6.21
C ASP A 198 -15.12 -1.60 5.76
N GLY A 199 -15.22 -2.82 6.29
CA GLY A 199 -16.06 -3.89 5.76
C GLY A 199 -17.54 -3.84 6.16
N PRO A 200 -18.35 -4.70 5.54
CA PRO A 200 -19.80 -4.71 5.68
C PRO A 200 -20.26 -5.27 7.03
N ASP A 201 -19.45 -6.12 7.64
CA ASP A 201 -19.70 -6.76 8.94
C ASP A 201 -19.23 -5.89 10.13
N GLY A 202 -18.64 -4.72 9.84
CA GLY A 202 -18.13 -3.79 10.84
C GLY A 202 -18.77 -2.41 10.73
N LEU A 203 -17.94 -1.37 10.67
CA LEU A 203 -18.39 0.03 10.67
C LEU A 203 -18.78 0.55 9.29
N LYS A 204 -18.62 -0.26 8.23
CA LYS A 204 -19.02 0.07 6.85
C LYS A 204 -18.39 1.35 6.32
N GLY A 205 -17.11 1.57 6.63
CA GLY A 205 -16.36 2.76 6.26
C GLY A 205 -16.39 3.03 4.76
N TYR A 206 -16.19 2.00 3.93
CA TYR A 206 -16.21 2.16 2.48
C TYR A 206 -17.56 2.63 1.97
N GLU A 207 -18.64 1.94 2.32
CA GLU A 207 -20.01 2.30 1.91
C GLU A 207 -20.38 3.73 2.32
N LYS A 208 -20.02 4.12 3.55
CA LYS A 208 -20.32 5.47 4.06
C LYS A 208 -19.56 6.55 3.33
N VAL A 209 -18.31 6.32 2.95
CA VAL A 209 -17.50 7.32 2.24
C VAL A 209 -17.85 7.36 0.75
N THR A 210 -18.12 6.22 0.11
CA THR A 210 -18.51 6.18 -1.31
C THR A 210 -19.92 6.76 -1.53
N ALA A 211 -20.77 6.80 -0.50
CA ALA A 211 -22.05 7.51 -0.56
C ALA A 211 -21.91 9.02 -0.85
N PHE A 212 -20.75 9.65 -0.59
CA PHE A 212 -20.52 11.06 -0.95
C PHE A 212 -20.53 11.32 -2.47
N ARG A 213 -20.42 10.28 -3.30
CA ARG A 213 -20.58 10.38 -4.75
C ARG A 213 -21.94 10.95 -5.16
N ALA A 214 -23.00 10.64 -4.41
CA ALA A 214 -24.33 11.21 -4.64
C ALA A 214 -24.38 12.75 -4.44
N LYS A 215 -23.37 13.33 -3.78
CA LYS A 215 -23.22 14.79 -3.58
C LYS A 215 -22.29 15.43 -4.62
N GLY A 216 -21.90 14.71 -5.67
CA GLY A 216 -21.04 15.20 -6.73
C GLY A 216 -19.53 15.14 -6.43
N VAL A 217 -19.13 14.56 -5.30
CA VAL A 217 -17.72 14.38 -4.92
C VAL A 217 -17.17 13.11 -5.56
N LYS A 218 -15.96 13.14 -6.12
CA LYS A 218 -15.28 11.92 -6.58
C LYS A 218 -14.65 11.20 -5.41
N VAL A 219 -14.82 9.89 -5.32
CA VAL A 219 -14.31 9.11 -4.19
C VAL A 219 -13.38 8.00 -4.67
N LEU A 220 -12.12 8.03 -4.26
CA LEU A 220 -11.10 7.06 -4.64
C LEU A 220 -10.64 6.26 -3.41
N ILE A 221 -10.08 5.07 -3.64
CA ILE A 221 -9.38 4.29 -2.63
C ILE A 221 -7.87 4.41 -2.84
N ALA A 222 -7.13 4.85 -1.83
CA ALA A 222 -5.67 4.81 -1.86
C ALA A 222 -5.15 3.43 -1.48
N VAL A 223 -4.13 2.98 -2.21
CA VAL A 223 -3.47 1.69 -1.99
C VAL A 223 -2.01 1.91 -1.63
N GLY A 224 -1.60 1.37 -0.49
CA GLY A 224 -0.23 1.46 0.01
C GLY A 224 -0.14 2.28 1.29
N GLY A 225 0.44 3.47 1.17
CA GLY A 225 0.89 4.31 2.27
C GLY A 225 2.21 3.83 2.87
N TRP A 226 2.84 4.69 3.68
CA TRP A 226 4.14 4.47 4.30
C TRP A 226 4.34 3.07 4.91
N VAL A 227 3.37 2.56 5.68
CA VAL A 227 3.52 1.26 6.39
C VAL A 227 3.52 0.09 5.41
N ASP A 228 2.63 0.08 4.43
CA ASP A 228 2.50 -1.03 3.48
C ASP A 228 3.66 -1.07 2.48
N SER A 229 4.19 0.10 2.13
CA SER A 229 5.27 0.29 1.16
C SER A 229 6.60 -0.33 1.61
N GLY A 230 6.76 -0.60 2.91
CA GLY A 230 7.96 -1.26 3.44
C GLY A 230 8.02 -2.76 3.18
N HIS A 231 6.94 -3.34 2.65
CA HIS A 231 6.87 -4.76 2.39
C HIS A 231 7.45 -5.09 1.00
N PRO A 232 8.31 -6.12 0.86
CA PRO A 232 8.92 -6.51 -0.43
C PRO A 232 7.92 -7.00 -1.50
N LYS A 233 6.62 -7.09 -1.17
CA LYS A 233 5.57 -7.57 -2.08
C LYS A 233 5.40 -6.63 -3.28
N TRP A 234 5.66 -5.34 -3.11
CA TRP A 234 5.63 -4.36 -4.19
C TRP A 234 6.67 -4.69 -5.25
N GLY A 235 7.94 -4.81 -4.85
CA GLY A 235 9.02 -5.27 -5.74
C GLY A 235 8.75 -6.63 -6.38
N HIS A 236 8.17 -7.58 -5.66
CA HIS A 236 7.78 -8.88 -6.23
C HIS A 236 6.67 -8.78 -7.28
N MET A 237 5.68 -7.91 -7.06
CA MET A 237 4.61 -7.65 -8.00
C MET A 237 5.14 -6.98 -9.28
N PHE A 238 6.07 -6.02 -9.15
CA PHE A 238 6.70 -5.36 -10.30
C PHE A 238 7.56 -6.30 -11.15
N LYS A 239 8.16 -7.32 -10.55
CA LYS A 239 9.04 -8.30 -11.23
C LYS A 239 8.28 -9.39 -11.99
N ASP A 240 6.98 -9.56 -11.74
CA ASP A 240 6.21 -10.69 -12.27
C ASP A 240 4.93 -10.20 -12.98
N PRO A 241 4.83 -10.37 -14.32
CA PRO A 241 3.69 -9.89 -15.08
C PRO A 241 2.36 -10.55 -14.67
N TYR A 242 2.37 -11.79 -14.16
CA TYR A 242 1.14 -12.45 -13.70
C TYR A 242 0.65 -11.86 -12.37
N LYS A 243 1.57 -11.53 -11.46
CA LYS A 243 1.24 -10.85 -10.20
C LYS A 243 0.76 -9.42 -10.47
N MET A 244 1.43 -8.71 -11.36
CA MET A 244 1.01 -7.38 -11.83
C MET A 244 -0.42 -7.42 -12.40
N GLN A 245 -0.70 -8.36 -13.30
CA GLN A 245 -2.03 -8.50 -13.89
C GLN A 245 -3.08 -8.85 -12.82
N THR A 246 -2.76 -9.74 -11.88
CA THR A 246 -3.63 -10.09 -10.75
C THR A 246 -3.96 -8.87 -9.89
N PHE A 247 -2.97 -8.03 -9.61
CA PHE A 247 -3.16 -6.80 -8.86
C PHE A 247 -4.06 -5.81 -9.63
N ILE A 248 -3.79 -5.57 -10.92
CA ILE A 248 -4.60 -4.71 -11.80
C ILE A 248 -6.06 -5.17 -11.86
N ASP A 249 -6.29 -6.47 -12.07
CA ASP A 249 -7.64 -7.04 -12.12
C ASP A 249 -8.36 -6.85 -10.79
N SER A 250 -7.67 -7.15 -9.68
CA SER A 250 -8.25 -7.00 -8.35
C SER A 250 -8.57 -5.53 -8.00
N CYS A 251 -7.83 -4.56 -8.54
CA CYS A 251 -8.14 -3.14 -8.35
C CYS A 251 -9.49 -2.79 -8.96
N LEU A 252 -9.76 -3.24 -10.20
CA LEU A 252 -11.06 -2.99 -10.85
C LEU A 252 -12.20 -3.68 -10.09
N ASP A 253 -11.99 -4.94 -9.68
CA ASP A 253 -12.98 -5.69 -8.90
C ASP A 253 -13.30 -4.98 -7.58
N PHE A 254 -12.27 -4.49 -6.89
CA PHE A 254 -12.41 -3.82 -5.59
C PHE A 254 -13.14 -2.49 -5.71
N ILE A 255 -12.76 -1.61 -6.64
CA ILE A 255 -13.45 -0.32 -6.81
C ILE A 255 -14.89 -0.52 -7.26
N THR A 256 -15.16 -1.54 -8.08
CA THR A 256 -16.51 -1.89 -8.53
C THR A 256 -17.35 -2.41 -7.37
N LYS A 257 -16.79 -3.32 -6.56
CA LYS A 257 -17.46 -3.91 -5.40
C LYS A 257 -17.87 -2.88 -4.36
N TRP A 258 -17.01 -1.91 -4.07
CA TRP A 258 -17.22 -0.94 -2.99
C TRP A 258 -17.73 0.42 -3.46
N GLY A 259 -17.87 0.63 -4.77
CA GLY A 259 -18.46 1.83 -5.35
C GLY A 259 -17.52 3.04 -5.42
N PHE A 260 -16.21 2.81 -5.55
CA PHE A 260 -15.21 3.87 -5.76
C PHE A 260 -15.14 4.31 -7.23
N ASP A 261 -14.83 5.59 -7.47
CA ASP A 261 -14.61 6.16 -8.81
C ASP A 261 -13.23 5.82 -9.39
N GLY A 262 -12.30 5.31 -8.58
CA GLY A 262 -10.94 5.03 -9.01
C GLY A 262 -10.00 4.63 -7.88
N VAL A 263 -8.73 4.45 -8.25
CA VAL A 263 -7.63 4.14 -7.33
C VAL A 263 -6.66 5.30 -7.25
N ASP A 264 -6.11 5.51 -6.06
CA ASP A 264 -4.94 6.35 -5.83
C ASP A 264 -3.75 5.44 -5.45
N LEU A 265 -2.65 5.53 -6.20
CA LEU A 265 -1.45 4.76 -5.96
C LEU A 265 -0.55 5.51 -4.99
N ASP A 266 -0.40 4.97 -3.78
CA ASP A 266 0.43 5.55 -2.73
C ASP A 266 1.54 4.55 -2.33
N TYR A 267 2.24 3.99 -3.32
CA TYR A 267 3.46 3.22 -3.05
C TYR A 267 4.61 4.19 -2.81
N GLU A 268 5.19 4.14 -1.61
CA GLU A 268 6.20 5.08 -1.12
C GLU A 268 7.55 4.37 -0.93
N TYR A 269 8.45 4.32 -1.91
CA TYR A 269 8.33 4.79 -3.30
C TYR A 269 8.96 3.76 -4.25
N PRO A 270 8.55 3.69 -5.53
CA PRO A 270 9.31 2.96 -6.53
C PRO A 270 10.79 3.33 -6.49
N THR A 271 11.67 2.33 -6.49
CA THR A 271 13.14 2.49 -6.38
C THR A 271 13.64 2.91 -4.98
N CYS A 272 12.84 3.64 -4.21
CA CYS A 272 13.18 4.07 -2.84
C CYS A 272 12.08 3.70 -1.83
N PRO A 273 11.83 2.39 -1.56
CA PRO A 273 10.83 1.97 -0.58
C PRO A 273 11.14 2.60 0.79
N ASN A 274 10.15 3.24 1.40
CA ASN A 274 10.24 4.06 2.62
C ASN A 274 11.40 5.06 2.60
N ALA A 275 11.61 5.70 1.44
CA ALA A 275 12.69 6.64 1.19
C ALA A 275 14.12 6.05 1.32
N ASN A 276 14.26 4.72 1.34
CA ASN A 276 15.56 4.06 1.29
C ASN A 276 15.99 3.80 -0.16
N CYS A 277 16.80 4.69 -0.71
CA CYS A 277 17.30 4.60 -2.08
C CYS A 277 18.54 3.70 -2.26
N ASN A 278 18.99 2.98 -1.22
CA ASN A 278 20.07 1.97 -1.34
C ASN A 278 19.56 0.64 -1.92
N PHE A 279 18.50 0.70 -2.73
CA PHE A 279 17.80 -0.43 -3.29
C PHE A 279 17.89 -0.31 -4.81
N ASP A 280 18.83 -1.02 -5.43
CA ASP A 280 18.93 -1.02 -6.89
C ASP A 280 17.77 -1.84 -7.48
N SER A 281 16.81 -1.14 -8.06
CA SER A 281 15.72 -1.80 -8.77
C SER A 281 15.21 -0.95 -9.93
N GLY A 282 16.01 -0.77 -10.97
CA GLY A 282 15.49 -0.26 -12.26
C GLY A 282 14.20 -0.97 -12.73
N VAL A 283 13.96 -2.19 -12.21
CA VAL A 283 12.71 -2.97 -12.34
C VAL A 283 11.50 -2.33 -11.64
N GLU A 284 11.63 -1.70 -10.46
CA GLU A 284 10.50 -1.02 -9.82
C GLU A 284 10.09 0.25 -10.58
N ARG A 285 11.06 0.98 -11.14
CA ARG A 285 10.78 2.12 -12.02
C ARG A 285 9.96 1.70 -13.24
N SER A 286 10.44 0.71 -14.01
CA SER A 286 9.73 0.22 -15.19
C SER A 286 8.43 -0.50 -14.82
N GLY A 287 8.40 -1.20 -13.68
CA GLY A 287 7.23 -1.85 -13.11
C GLY A 287 6.13 -0.87 -12.74
N PHE A 288 6.44 0.26 -12.09
CA PHE A 288 5.45 1.28 -11.76
C PHE A 288 4.86 1.92 -13.03
N VAL A 289 5.69 2.20 -14.04
CA VAL A 289 5.20 2.66 -15.35
C VAL A 289 4.28 1.62 -16.01
N ALA A 290 4.65 0.33 -15.95
CA ALA A 290 3.83 -0.75 -16.48
C ALA A 290 2.50 -0.88 -15.72
N LEU A 291 2.52 -0.74 -14.39
CA LEU A 291 1.32 -0.73 -13.56
C LEU A 291 0.35 0.38 -13.97
N VAL A 292 0.81 1.63 -14.07
CA VAL A 292 -0.04 2.76 -14.43
C VAL A 292 -0.65 2.58 -15.82
N LYS A 293 0.15 2.09 -16.79
CA LYS A 293 -0.35 1.77 -18.13
C LYS A 293 -1.38 0.64 -18.10
N GLY A 294 -1.09 -0.44 -17.38
CA GLY A 294 -1.98 -1.58 -17.24
C GLY A 294 -3.30 -1.23 -16.57
N LEU A 295 -3.27 -0.41 -15.51
CA LEU A 295 -4.47 0.15 -14.88
C LEU A 295 -5.26 0.97 -15.88
N ARG A 296 -4.64 1.90 -16.63
CA ARG A 296 -5.37 2.72 -17.61
C ARG A 296 -6.03 1.87 -18.69
N LEU A 297 -5.33 0.85 -19.21
CA LEU A 297 -5.90 -0.08 -20.18
C LEU A 297 -7.09 -0.85 -19.60
N LYS A 298 -6.99 -1.30 -18.35
CA LYS A 298 -8.06 -2.05 -17.67
C LYS A 298 -9.27 -1.18 -17.29
N PHE A 299 -9.01 0.05 -16.87
CA PHE A 299 -10.01 0.96 -16.31
C PHE A 299 -10.79 1.73 -17.37
N GLY A 300 -10.27 1.83 -18.59
CA GLY A 300 -10.82 2.69 -19.63
C GLY A 300 -10.71 4.17 -19.23
N GLU A 301 -11.57 5.02 -19.78
CA GLU A 301 -11.59 6.46 -19.50
C GLU A 301 -12.47 6.83 -18.29
N ASP A 302 -13.40 5.95 -17.90
CA ASP A 302 -14.45 6.23 -16.92
C ASP A 302 -14.00 6.15 -15.45
N ARG A 303 -12.85 5.53 -15.19
CA ARG A 303 -12.30 5.39 -13.84
C ARG A 303 -11.05 6.23 -13.66
N LEU A 304 -10.92 6.79 -12.46
CA LEU A 304 -9.79 7.63 -12.08
C LEU A 304 -8.60 6.76 -11.68
N ILE A 305 -7.41 7.24 -12.03
CA ILE A 305 -6.14 6.71 -11.59
C ILE A 305 -5.33 7.93 -11.17
N THR A 306 -5.04 8.05 -9.89
CA THR A 306 -4.20 9.10 -9.31
C THR A 306 -3.02 8.46 -8.57
N ALA A 307 -2.06 9.28 -8.15
CA ALA A 307 -0.95 8.81 -7.35
C ALA A 307 -0.49 9.91 -6.40
N ALA A 308 -0.19 9.54 -5.16
CA ALA A 308 0.66 10.33 -4.28
C ALA A 308 2.13 10.08 -4.65
N VAL A 309 2.90 11.15 -4.82
CA VAL A 309 4.28 11.09 -5.29
C VAL A 309 5.19 11.89 -4.38
N SER A 310 6.45 11.44 -4.26
CA SER A 310 7.45 12.13 -3.46
C SER A 310 7.72 13.53 -3.99
N CYS A 311 7.86 14.50 -3.09
CA CYS A 311 8.40 15.83 -3.39
C CYS A 311 9.92 15.91 -3.15
N ASN A 312 10.55 14.83 -2.68
CA ASN A 312 11.98 14.80 -2.40
C ASN A 312 12.77 14.66 -3.71
N GLU A 313 13.62 15.63 -4.00
CA GLU A 313 14.41 15.66 -5.23
C GLU A 313 15.27 14.42 -5.45
N ASN A 314 15.86 13.86 -4.39
CA ASN A 314 16.70 12.67 -4.50
C ASN A 314 15.87 11.46 -4.92
N ILE A 315 14.72 11.24 -4.28
CA ILE A 315 13.79 10.15 -4.63
C ILE A 315 13.29 10.32 -6.07
N MET A 316 12.93 11.55 -6.45
CA MET A 316 12.50 11.84 -7.83
C MET A 316 13.60 11.57 -8.85
N ARG A 317 14.87 11.87 -8.53
CA ARG A 317 16.02 11.64 -9.42
C ARG A 317 16.27 10.15 -9.65
N GLU A 318 16.18 9.33 -8.62
CA GLU A 318 16.26 7.87 -8.75
C GLU A 318 15.10 7.29 -9.59
N GLY A 319 13.96 8.00 -9.63
CA GLY A 319 12.81 7.66 -10.47
C GLY A 319 12.89 8.15 -11.93
N LYS A 320 13.84 9.03 -12.30
CA LYS A 320 13.90 9.61 -13.67
C LYS A 320 14.31 8.56 -14.71
N THR A 321 13.70 8.64 -15.89
CA THR A 321 14.03 7.85 -17.10
C THR A 321 15.13 8.50 -17.91
#